data_AF-A0A355AQV4-F1
#
_entry.id   AF-A0A355AQV4-F1
#
_cell.length_a   1.000
_cell.length_b   1.000
_cell.length_c   1.000
_cell.angle_alpha   90.00
_cell.angle_beta   90.00
_cell.angle_gamma   90.00
#
_symmetry.space_group_name_H-M   'P 1'
#
loop_
_entity.id
_entity.type
_entity.pdbx_description
1 polymer ?
#
loop_
_entity_poly.entity_id
_entity_poly.type
_entity_poly.pdbx_seq_one_letter_code
_entity_poly.pdbx_strand_id
1 'polypeptide(L)'
;MIAPIIEYNHCNKFGGKNCFGVNVQGGAVYRGSHESWQGKYFYGDWSMSFGGKSGRLYVATNDGGTWAFERAHVTNHDFVTHVLAVLQDLKGNVYALTSESMGPFGSRDTVYKIVP
;
A
#
# COMPACT_ATOMS: atom_id res chain seq x y z
N MET A 1 -8.15 -10.14 21.83
CA MET A 1 -7.79 -9.92 20.41
C MET A 1 -8.27 -8.53 20.05
N ILE A 2 -7.44 -7.70 19.43
CA ILE A 2 -7.86 -6.39 18.92
C ILE A 2 -8.42 -6.56 17.51
N ALA A 3 -9.55 -5.91 17.22
CA ALA A 3 -10.15 -5.93 15.88
C ALA A 3 -9.26 -5.13 14.91
N PRO A 4 -9.24 -5.49 13.61
CA PRO A 4 -8.57 -4.68 12.61
C PRO A 4 -9.27 -3.33 12.45
N ILE A 5 -8.49 -2.30 12.09
CA ILE A 5 -9.02 -0.96 11.82
C ILE A 5 -9.70 -0.86 10.45
N ILE A 6 -9.28 -1.70 9.50
CA ILE A 6 -9.75 -1.76 8.11
C ILE A 6 -9.73 -3.21 7.67
N GLU A 7 -10.77 -3.63 6.98
CA GLU A 7 -10.84 -4.92 6.28
C GLU A 7 -11.30 -4.67 4.84
N TYR A 8 -10.83 -5.50 3.91
CA TYR A 8 -11.27 -5.44 2.52
C TYR A 8 -11.29 -6.80 1.86
N ASN A 9 -12.11 -6.91 0.82
CA ASN A 9 -12.35 -8.15 0.10
C ASN A 9 -11.09 -8.67 -0.61
N HIS A 10 -10.74 -9.92 -0.31
CA HIS A 10 -9.65 -10.66 -0.96
C HIS A 10 -10.03 -11.08 -2.38
N CYS A 11 -9.15 -10.84 -3.36
CA CYS A 11 -9.48 -11.01 -4.78
C CYS A 11 -9.75 -12.45 -5.22
N ASN A 12 -9.08 -13.46 -4.65
CA ASN A 12 -9.40 -14.85 -4.98
C ASN A 12 -10.81 -15.28 -4.53
N LYS A 13 -11.33 -14.71 -3.43
CA LYS A 13 -12.65 -15.09 -2.88
C LYS A 13 -13.77 -14.31 -3.56
N PHE A 14 -13.54 -13.03 -3.83
CA PHE A 14 -14.57 -12.11 -4.31
C PHE A 14 -14.52 -11.85 -5.83
N GLY A 15 -13.53 -12.41 -6.54
CA GLY A 15 -13.54 -12.68 -7.98
C GLY A 15 -14.10 -11.59 -8.92
N GLY A 16 -13.91 -10.30 -8.62
CA GLY A 16 -14.63 -9.24 -9.34
C GLY A 16 -14.41 -7.82 -8.82
N LYS A 17 -15.30 -6.89 -9.27
CA LYS A 17 -15.20 -5.41 -9.18
C LYS A 17 -15.04 -4.82 -7.77
N ASN A 18 -15.18 -5.62 -6.71
CA ASN A 18 -15.12 -5.16 -5.32
C ASN A 18 -14.09 -5.97 -4.51
N CYS A 19 -12.85 -6.03 -4.99
CA CYS A 19 -11.71 -6.60 -4.27
C CYS A 19 -10.51 -5.66 -4.34
N PHE A 20 -9.60 -5.78 -3.37
CA PHE A 20 -8.54 -4.80 -3.15
C PHE A 20 -7.14 -5.40 -3.03
N GLY A 21 -7.02 -6.73 -3.12
CA GLY A 21 -5.75 -7.40 -3.23
C GLY A 21 -5.80 -8.83 -2.72
N VAL A 22 -4.64 -9.46 -2.65
CA VAL A 22 -4.48 -10.86 -2.20
C VAL A 22 -3.56 -10.98 -0.98
N ASN A 23 -2.78 -9.94 -0.65
CA ASN A 23 -1.88 -10.00 0.49
C ASN A 23 -1.51 -8.58 0.98
N VAL A 24 -2.01 -8.23 2.17
CA VAL A 24 -1.69 -6.96 2.84
C VAL A 24 -0.24 -7.00 3.32
N GLN A 25 0.60 -6.08 2.82
CA GLN A 25 2.02 -5.97 3.20
C GLN A 25 2.27 -5.08 4.43
N GLY A 26 1.20 -4.47 4.96
CA GLY A 26 1.29 -3.49 6.02
C GLY A 26 1.66 -2.10 5.51
N GLY A 27 2.03 -1.22 6.43
CA GLY A 27 2.15 0.20 6.14
C GLY A 27 2.70 1.05 7.29
N ALA A 28 2.67 2.36 7.08
CA ALA A 28 3.11 3.36 8.05
C ALA A 28 2.15 4.55 8.10
N VAL A 29 1.98 5.10 9.30
CA VAL A 29 1.25 6.36 9.51
C VAL A 29 2.18 7.52 9.16
N TYR A 30 1.76 8.40 8.25
CA TYR A 30 2.55 9.55 7.83
C TYR A 30 2.73 10.55 8.97
N ARG A 31 3.99 10.96 9.17
CA ARG A 31 4.43 11.92 10.21
C ARG A 31 5.45 12.93 9.65
N GLY A 32 5.46 13.09 8.32
CA GLY A 32 6.43 13.91 7.61
C GLY A 32 6.13 15.41 7.72
N SER A 33 6.59 16.21 6.78
CA SER A 33 6.36 17.65 6.80
C SER A 33 5.08 18.10 6.08
N HIS A 34 4.42 17.24 5.30
CA HIS A 34 3.22 17.62 4.55
C HIS A 34 1.97 17.52 5.44
N GLU A 35 1.40 18.68 5.79
CA GLU A 35 0.33 18.79 6.78
C GLU A 35 -0.93 17.99 6.42
N SER A 36 -1.38 18.04 5.16
CA SER A 36 -2.60 17.35 4.74
C SER A 36 -2.52 15.82 4.81
N TRP A 37 -1.32 15.26 5.02
CA TRP A 37 -1.13 13.81 5.16
C TRP A 37 -0.93 13.38 6.62
N GLN A 38 -0.86 14.29 7.58
CA GLN A 38 -0.65 13.93 8.97
C GLN A 38 -1.69 12.94 9.47
N GLY A 39 -1.22 11.84 10.08
CA GLY A 39 -2.09 10.81 10.64
C GLY A 39 -2.71 9.86 9.61
N LYS A 40 -2.55 10.10 8.30
CA LYS A 40 -2.99 9.15 7.27
C LYS A 40 -2.13 7.89 7.30
N TYR A 41 -2.77 6.73 7.17
CA TYR A 41 -2.10 5.43 7.13
C TYR A 41 -1.89 4.99 5.68
N PHE A 42 -0.64 4.94 5.24
CA PHE A 42 -0.27 4.47 3.91
C PHE A 42 0.13 3.01 3.98
N TYR A 43 -0.45 2.17 3.14
CA TYR A 43 -0.19 0.73 3.15
C TYR A 43 -0.27 0.13 1.75
N GLY A 44 0.28 -1.07 1.62
CA GLY A 44 0.37 -1.77 0.35
C GLY A 44 -0.34 -3.12 0.36
N ASP A 45 -0.83 -3.52 -0.81
CA ASP A 45 -1.12 -4.90 -1.12
C ASP A 45 -0.16 -5.40 -2.19
N TRP A 46 0.35 -6.61 -1.99
CA TRP A 46 1.33 -7.24 -2.86
C TRP A 46 0.89 -7.24 -4.31
N SER A 47 -0.36 -7.65 -4.56
CA SER A 47 -0.93 -7.78 -5.90
C SER A 47 -2.44 -8.01 -5.88
N MET A 48 -3.10 -7.73 -7.00
CA MET A 48 -4.50 -8.11 -7.23
C MET A 48 -4.70 -9.58 -7.59
N SER A 49 -3.65 -10.28 -7.99
CA SER A 49 -3.68 -11.70 -8.33
C SER A 49 -2.36 -12.37 -8.01
N PHE A 50 -2.37 -13.70 -7.87
CA PHE A 50 -1.14 -14.43 -7.62
C PHE A 50 -0.18 -14.31 -8.82
N GLY A 51 0.99 -13.71 -8.59
CA GLY A 51 2.06 -13.53 -9.59
C GLY A 51 1.87 -12.36 -10.58
N GLY A 52 0.74 -11.66 -10.52
CA GLY A 52 0.52 -10.46 -11.32
C GLY A 52 1.32 -9.28 -10.80
N LYS A 53 1.95 -8.49 -11.67
CA LYS A 53 2.58 -7.20 -11.31
C LYS A 53 1.54 -6.10 -11.16
N SER A 54 0.63 -6.29 -10.21
CA SER A 54 -0.56 -5.45 -10.01
C SER A 54 -0.70 -4.99 -8.56
N GLY A 55 0.44 -4.75 -7.91
CA GLY A 55 0.53 -4.20 -6.57
C GLY A 55 -0.20 -2.86 -6.46
N ARG A 56 -0.73 -2.60 -5.27
CA ARG A 56 -1.52 -1.39 -5.03
C ARG A 56 -1.10 -0.72 -3.74
N LEU A 57 -1.13 0.60 -3.77
CA LEU A 57 -0.98 1.45 -2.61
C LEU A 57 -2.36 2.00 -2.22
N TYR A 58 -2.58 2.12 -0.93
CA TYR A 58 -3.79 2.65 -0.34
C TYR A 58 -3.45 3.66 0.72
N VAL A 59 -4.38 4.58 0.95
CA VAL A 59 -4.31 5.56 2.03
C VAL A 59 -5.60 5.46 2.82
N ALA A 60 -5.46 5.33 4.13
CA ALA A 60 -6.59 5.41 5.04
C ALA A 60 -6.55 6.67 5.89
N THR A 61 -7.72 7.23 6.12
CA THR A 61 -7.94 8.43 6.93
C THR A 61 -8.82 8.05 8.11
N ASN A 62 -8.46 8.53 9.30
CA ASN A 62 -9.29 8.42 10.49
C ASN A 62 -10.18 9.65 10.60
N ASP A 63 -11.47 9.42 10.82
CA ASP A 63 -12.45 10.43 11.18
C ASP A 63 -13.16 10.01 12.47
N GLY A 64 -12.74 10.59 13.60
CA GLY A 64 -13.34 10.34 14.91
C GLY A 64 -13.36 8.88 15.35
N GLY A 65 -12.35 8.08 14.96
CA GLY A 65 -12.28 6.64 15.25
C GLY A 65 -12.78 5.73 14.13
N THR A 66 -13.48 6.27 13.14
CA THR A 66 -13.86 5.52 11.93
C THR A 66 -12.75 5.62 10.89
N TRP A 67 -12.38 4.51 10.27
CA TRP A 67 -11.36 4.49 9.21
C TRP A 67 -12.01 4.22 7.85
N ALA A 68 -11.76 5.11 6.90
CA ALA A 68 -12.05 4.89 5.49
C ALA A 68 -10.73 4.86 4.71
N PHE A 69 -10.72 4.11 3.60
CA PHE A 69 -9.53 4.02 2.75
C PHE A 69 -9.88 4.21 1.28
N GLU A 70 -8.88 4.67 0.54
CA GLU A 70 -8.93 4.88 -0.90
C GLU A 70 -7.65 4.39 -1.57
N ARG A 71 -7.73 4.13 -2.88
CA ARG A 71 -6.54 3.78 -3.67
C ARG A 71 -5.68 5.03 -3.88
N ALA A 72 -4.41 4.93 -3.54
CA ALA A 72 -3.42 5.93 -3.93
C ALA A 72 -3.12 5.78 -5.43
N HIS A 73 -3.30 6.86 -6.19
CA HIS A 73 -3.00 6.87 -7.62
C HIS A 73 -1.57 7.37 -7.82
N VAL A 74 -0.70 6.51 -8.36
CA VAL A 74 0.66 6.89 -8.74
C VAL A 74 0.58 7.62 -10.09
N THR A 75 1.08 8.85 -10.14
CA THR A 75 0.87 9.76 -11.26
C THR A 75 2.09 9.96 -12.15
N ASN A 76 3.29 9.64 -11.66
CA ASN A 76 4.55 9.96 -12.32
C ASN A 76 5.11 8.82 -13.20
N HIS A 77 4.56 7.61 -13.11
CA HIS A 77 4.92 6.46 -13.95
C HIS A 77 3.88 5.33 -13.85
N ASP A 78 4.00 4.34 -14.75
CA ASP A 78 3.22 3.11 -14.70
C ASP A 78 3.59 2.26 -13.49
N PHE A 79 2.65 2.09 -12.56
CA PHE A 79 2.86 1.30 -11.34
C PHE A 79 2.58 -0.20 -11.57
N VAL A 80 3.41 -0.84 -12.39
CA VAL A 80 3.29 -2.26 -12.77
C VAL A 80 4.35 -3.09 -12.06
N THR A 81 4.11 -3.36 -10.78
CA THR A 81 5.08 -4.01 -9.88
C THR A 81 4.37 -4.78 -8.77
N HIS A 82 5.12 -5.54 -7.96
CA HIS A 82 4.62 -6.05 -6.68
C HIS A 82 5.00 -5.08 -5.57
N VAL A 83 4.11 -4.82 -4.61
CA VAL A 83 4.50 -4.10 -3.38
C VAL A 83 5.05 -5.11 -2.39
N LEU A 84 6.22 -4.85 -1.83
CA LEU A 84 6.84 -5.72 -0.82
C LEU A 84 6.71 -5.15 0.58
N ALA A 85 6.76 -3.83 0.72
CA ALA A 85 6.59 -3.16 2.00
C ALA A 85 6.21 -1.68 1.80
N VAL A 86 5.54 -1.10 2.79
CA VAL A 86 5.34 0.35 2.92
C VAL A 86 5.82 0.77 4.30
N LEU A 87 6.82 1.65 4.33
CA LEU A 87 7.60 1.97 5.52
C LEU A 87 7.88 3.48 5.62
N GLN A 88 8.48 3.91 6.73
CA GLN A 88 8.73 5.32 7.02
C GLN A 88 10.18 5.57 7.43
N ASP A 89 10.74 6.71 7.04
CA ASP A 89 12.05 7.18 7.52
C ASP A 89 11.95 7.90 8.88
N LEU A 90 13.10 8.23 9.49
CA LEU A 90 13.14 8.95 10.77
C LEU A 90 12.53 10.36 10.73
N LYS A 91 12.31 10.91 9.54
CA LYS A 91 11.66 12.22 9.34
C LYS A 91 10.16 12.10 9.09
N GLY A 92 9.60 10.88 9.15
CA GLY A 92 8.17 10.67 8.95
C GLY A 92 7.73 10.57 7.47
N ASN A 93 8.64 10.60 6.50
CA ASN A 93 8.28 10.39 5.10
C ASN A 93 8.01 8.91 4.84
N VAL A 94 7.07 8.61 3.95
CA VAL A 94 6.68 7.23 3.62
C VAL A 94 7.30 6.80 2.28
N TYR A 95 7.67 5.52 2.22
CA TYR A 95 8.30 4.87 1.07
C TYR A 95 7.61 3.55 0.77
N ALA A 96 7.61 3.15 -0.50
CA ALA A 96 7.21 1.83 -0.95
C ALA A 96 8.42 1.07 -1.49
N LEU A 97 8.67 -0.13 -0.97
CA LEU A 97 9.58 -1.10 -1.59
C LEU A 97 8.77 -1.96 -2.56
N THR A 98 9.24 -2.08 -3.78
CA THR A 98 8.57 -2.83 -4.84
C THR A 98 9.52 -3.78 -5.54
N SER A 99 8.98 -4.78 -6.24
CA SER A 99 9.78 -5.71 -7.04
C SER A 99 9.09 -6.11 -8.33
N GLU A 100 9.87 -6.18 -9.40
CA GLU A 100 9.42 -6.82 -10.64
C GLU A 100 9.45 -8.35 -10.57
N SER A 101 10.10 -8.91 -9.56
CA SER A 101 10.13 -10.35 -9.30
C SER A 101 8.92 -10.77 -8.46
N MET A 102 8.39 -11.96 -8.74
CA MET A 102 7.31 -12.56 -7.94
C MET A 102 7.80 -13.06 -6.57
N GLY A 103 9.08 -13.39 -6.46
CA GLY A 103 9.71 -13.91 -5.24
C GLY A 103 11.12 -13.35 -5.04
N PRO A 104 11.82 -13.76 -3.97
CA PRO A 104 13.13 -13.22 -3.59
C PRO A 104 14.23 -13.76 -4.52
N PHE A 105 14.23 -13.30 -5.76
CA PHE A 105 15.15 -13.73 -6.81
C PHE A 105 15.61 -12.54 -7.66
N GLY A 106 16.93 -12.45 -7.87
CA GLY A 106 17.56 -11.37 -8.62
C GLY A 106 17.67 -10.06 -7.83
N SER A 107 17.91 -8.97 -8.55
CA SER A 107 18.07 -7.62 -7.97
C SER A 107 17.25 -6.64 -8.80
N ARG A 108 15.92 -6.75 -8.70
CA ARG A 108 14.94 -5.97 -9.49
C ARG A 108 13.98 -5.21 -8.58
N ASP A 109 14.51 -4.77 -7.45
CA ASP A 109 13.77 -4.12 -6.39
C ASP A 109 14.06 -2.63 -6.41
N THR A 110 13.02 -1.84 -6.15
CA THR A 110 13.12 -0.38 -6.15
C THR A 110 12.43 0.18 -4.92
N VAL A 111 13.07 1.16 -4.28
CA VAL A 111 12.47 1.94 -3.20
C VAL A 111 12.02 3.27 -3.77
N TYR A 112 10.72 3.54 -3.68
CA TYR A 112 10.11 4.80 -4.08
C TYR A 112 9.73 5.61 -2.85
N LYS A 113 10.04 6.91 -2.87
CA LYS A 113 9.45 7.87 -1.92
C LYS A 113 8.04 8.24 -2.39
N ILE A 114 7.06 8.17 -1.49
CA ILE A 114 5.70 8.65 -1.77
C ILE A 114 5.67 10.15 -1.45
N VAL A 115 5.28 10.95 -2.44
CA VAL A 115 5.23 12.42 -2.36
C VAL A 115 3.85 12.93 -2.81
N PRO A 116 3.39 14.07 -2.29
CA PRO A 116 2.14 14.71 -2.74
C PRO A 116 2.09 15.02 -4.22
#